data_AF-A0A484KI70-F1
#
_entry.id   AF-A0A484KI70-F1
#
_cell.length_a   1.000
_cell.length_b   1.000
_cell.length_c   1.000
_cell.angle_alpha   90.00
_cell.angle_beta   90.00
_cell.angle_gamma   90.00
#
_symmetry.space_group_name_H-M   'P 1'
#
loop_
_entity.id
_entity.type
_entity.pdbx_description
1 polymer ?
#
loop_
_entity_poly.entity_id
_entity_poly.type
_entity_poly.pdbx_seq_one_letter_code
_entity_poly.pdbx_strand_id
1 'polypeptide(L)'
;MELKRGWRVYLQDEYGTSSEAMDHMITMGLGRSTRQEKCDAYAAVMLLERYFSMSGDGVELVVPKQPELQIKLRKASSIGTDVFLD
;
A
#
# COMPACT_ATOMS: atom_id res chain seq x y z
N MET A 1 -13.61 3.65 -6.06
CA MET A 1 -12.65 4.34 -5.16
C MET A 1 -12.52 5.78 -5.64
N GLU A 2 -12.86 6.78 -4.82
CA GLU A 2 -12.71 8.20 -5.18
C GLU A 2 -11.52 8.80 -4.42
N LEU A 3 -10.56 9.38 -5.15
CA LEU A 3 -9.32 9.92 -4.57
C LEU A 3 -9.53 11.32 -3.99
N LYS A 4 -10.19 11.44 -2.83
CA LYS A 4 -10.69 12.73 -2.32
C LYS A 4 -9.61 13.71 -1.83
N ARG A 5 -8.39 13.26 -1.54
CA ARG A 5 -7.35 14.06 -0.85
C ARG A 5 -6.20 14.56 -1.73
N GLY A 6 -6.18 14.21 -3.02
CA GLY A 6 -5.06 14.57 -3.92
C GLY A 6 -3.74 13.87 -3.57
N TRP A 7 -3.80 12.75 -2.86
CA TRP A 7 -2.65 11.91 -2.53
C TRP A 7 -2.25 11.05 -3.72
N ARG A 8 -0.94 10.82 -3.86
CA ARG A 8 -0.42 9.80 -4.77
C ARG A 8 -0.88 8.45 -4.26
N VAL A 9 -1.61 7.71 -5.09
CA VAL A 9 -2.08 6.37 -4.79
C VAL A 9 -1.55 5.45 -5.85
N TYR A 10 -0.89 4.40 -5.41
CA TYR A 10 -0.30 3.38 -6.27
C TYR A 10 -1.09 2.08 -6.12
N LEU A 11 -1.38 1.42 -7.23
CA LEU A 11 -1.89 0.06 -7.24
C LEU A 11 -0.71 -0.90 -7.36
N GLN A 12 -0.77 -1.96 -6.57
CA GLN A 12 0.13 -3.08 -6.64
C GLN A 12 -0.72 -4.36 -6.55
N ASP A 13 -0.33 -5.40 -7.27
CA ASP A 13 -1.09 -6.64 -7.33
C ASP A 13 -1.14 -7.38 -5.99
N GLU A 14 -2.33 -7.64 -5.45
CA GLU A 14 -2.50 -8.32 -4.16
C GLU A 14 -2.31 -9.85 -4.25
N TYR A 15 -2.13 -10.42 -5.44
CA TYR A 15 -2.06 -11.88 -5.58
C TYR A 15 -1.00 -12.51 -4.65
N GLY A 16 -1.45 -13.43 -3.79
CA GLY A 16 -0.60 -14.19 -2.86
C GLY A 16 -0.40 -13.59 -1.47
N THR A 17 -0.72 -12.32 -1.27
CA THR A 17 -0.37 -11.57 -0.03
C THR A 17 -1.00 -12.14 1.23
N SER A 18 -2.22 -12.71 1.15
CA SER A 18 -2.87 -13.35 2.30
C SER A 18 -2.15 -14.63 2.74
N SER A 19 -1.54 -15.37 1.80
CA SER A 19 -0.76 -16.57 2.12
C SER A 19 0.59 -16.19 2.72
N GLU A 20 1.27 -15.21 2.13
CA GLU A 20 2.51 -14.62 2.67
C GLU A 20 2.30 -14.06 4.08
N ALA A 21 1.20 -13.34 4.29
CA ALA A 21 0.82 -12.84 5.60
C ALA A 21 0.63 -13.97 6.61
N MET A 22 -0.03 -15.06 6.22
CA MET A 22 -0.24 -16.21 7.10
C MET A 22 1.08 -16.90 7.47
N ASP A 23 1.96 -17.12 6.51
CA ASP A 23 3.28 -17.73 6.72
C ASP A 23 4.19 -16.84 7.57
N HIS A 24 4.18 -15.53 7.33
CA HIS A 24 4.90 -14.55 8.13
C HIS A 24 4.42 -14.55 9.58
N MET A 25 3.10 -14.54 9.81
CA MET A 25 2.54 -14.60 11.16
C MET A 25 2.81 -15.94 11.88
N ILE A 26 2.88 -17.06 11.16
CA ILE A 26 3.30 -18.36 11.72
C ILE A 26 4.75 -18.29 12.16
N THR A 27 5.62 -17.74 11.32
CA THR A 27 7.07 -17.61 11.58
C THR A 27 7.35 -16.76 12.82
N MET A 28 6.56 -15.69 13.03
CA MET A 28 6.63 -14.88 14.26
C MET A 28 6.03 -15.54 15.50
N GLY A 29 5.42 -16.72 15.36
CA GLY A 29 4.81 -17.44 16.48
C GLY A 29 3.45 -16.90 16.93
N LEU A 30 2.70 -16.21 16.06
CA LEU A 30 1.39 -15.68 16.43
C LEU A 30 0.34 -16.80 16.61
N GLY A 31 -0.44 -16.66 17.67
CA GLY A 31 -1.56 -17.54 17.98
C GLY A 31 -2.63 -17.54 16.87
N ARG A 32 -3.37 -18.65 16.75
CA ARG A 32 -4.35 -18.85 15.69
C ARG A 32 -5.47 -17.79 15.67
N SER A 33 -5.97 -17.38 16.83
CA SER A 33 -6.99 -16.33 16.94
C SER A 33 -6.47 -14.99 16.44
N THR A 34 -5.27 -14.59 16.86
CA THR A 34 -4.60 -13.37 16.42
C THR A 34 -4.33 -13.37 14.92
N ARG A 35 -3.92 -14.52 14.36
CA ARG A 35 -3.73 -14.67 12.91
C ARG A 35 -5.02 -14.44 12.13
N GLN A 36 -6.14 -14.99 12.62
CA GLN A 36 -7.43 -14.80 11.97
C GLN A 36 -7.91 -13.35 12.04
N GLU A 37 -7.70 -12.69 13.18
CA GLU A 37 -8.11 -11.29 13.41
C GLU A 37 -7.24 -10.30 12.61
N LYS A 38 -5.95 -10.57 12.44
CA LYS A 38 -4.99 -9.63 11.85
C LYS A 38 -4.60 -9.95 10.41
N CYS A 39 -5.24 -10.93 9.76
CA CYS A 39 -4.88 -11.38 8.41
C CYS A 39 -4.83 -10.24 7.40
N ASP A 40 -5.88 -9.41 7.33
CA ASP A 40 -5.97 -8.30 6.36
C ASP A 40 -4.90 -7.23 6.62
N ALA A 41 -4.63 -6.93 7.90
CA ALA A 41 -3.59 -5.98 8.27
C ALA A 41 -2.20 -6.50 7.87
N TYR A 42 -1.92 -7.79 8.06
CA TYR A 42 -0.65 -8.37 7.63
C TYR A 42 -0.55 -8.50 6.11
N ALA A 43 -1.64 -8.76 5.39
CA ALA A 43 -1.63 -8.72 3.93
C ALA A 43 -1.25 -7.31 3.41
N ALA A 44 -1.74 -6.25 4.05
CA ALA A 44 -1.31 -4.87 3.76
C ALA A 44 0.17 -4.61 4.10
N VAL A 45 0.70 -5.23 5.15
CA VAL A 45 2.14 -5.16 5.46
C VAL A 45 2.98 -5.85 4.39
N MET A 46 2.59 -7.05 3.92
CA MET A 46 3.31 -7.75 2.84
C MET A 46 3.34 -6.92 1.54
N LEU A 47 2.24 -6.23 1.22
CA LEU A 47 2.19 -5.25 0.13
C LEU A 47 3.22 -4.14 0.29
N LEU A 48 3.31 -3.52 1.48
CA LEU A 48 4.27 -2.45 1.76
C LEU A 48 5.71 -2.95 1.71
N GLU A 49 5.99 -4.12 2.29
CA GLU A 49 7.33 -4.71 2.26
C GLU A 49 7.79 -5.00 0.83
N ARG A 50 6.91 -5.55 0.00
CA ARG A 50 7.20 -5.79 -1.42
C ARG A 50 7.44 -4.48 -2.16
N TYR A 51 6.60 -3.46 -1.93
CA TYR A 51 6.79 -2.13 -2.50
C TYR A 51 8.20 -1.59 -2.23
N PHE A 52 8.64 -1.60 -0.97
CA PHE A 52 9.97 -1.10 -0.61
C PHE A 52 11.09 -1.99 -1.15
N SER A 53 10.94 -3.31 -1.07
CA SER A 53 11.96 -4.27 -1.55
C SER A 53 12.19 -4.16 -3.05
N MET A 54 11.14 -3.87 -3.81
CA MET A 54 11.19 -3.69 -5.26
C MET A 54 11.45 -2.23 -5.66
N SER A 55 11.72 -1.32 -4.72
CA SER A 55 11.86 0.13 -5.00
C SER A 55 10.69 0.71 -5.80
N GLY A 56 9.48 0.21 -5.55
CA GLY A 56 8.26 0.59 -6.27
C GLY A 56 8.14 0.01 -7.68
N ASP A 57 8.96 -0.95 -8.09
CA ASP A 57 8.78 -1.63 -9.37
C ASP A 57 7.45 -2.40 -9.42
N GLY A 58 6.80 -2.40 -10.59
CA GLY A 58 5.50 -3.02 -10.82
C GLY A 58 4.30 -2.31 -10.18
N VAL A 59 4.45 -1.08 -9.68
CA VAL A 59 3.30 -0.27 -9.21
C VAL A 59 2.76 0.67 -10.27
N GLU A 60 1.45 0.90 -10.22
CA GLU A 60 0.76 1.80 -11.14
C GLU A 60 0.21 3.03 -10.41
N LEU A 61 0.61 4.23 -10.83
CA LEU A 61 0.06 5.47 -10.29
C LEU A 61 -1.38 5.67 -10.76
N VAL A 62 -2.32 5.77 -9.82
CA VAL A 62 -3.72 6.08 -10.11
C VAL A 62 -3.90 7.57 -10.29
N VAL A 63 -4.35 7.97 -11.48
CA VAL A 63 -4.69 9.36 -11.79
C VAL A 63 -6.21 9.58 -11.61
N PRO A 64 -6.64 10.47 -10.70
CA PRO A 64 -8.05 10.81 -10.53
C PRO A 64 -8.63 11.42 -11.81
N LYS A 65 -9.88 11.10 -12.13
CA LYS A 65 -10.58 11.66 -13.31
C LYS A 65 -10.91 13.15 -13.15
N GLN A 66 -11.01 13.66 -11.92
CA GLN A 66 -11.38 15.05 -11.65
C GLN A 66 -10.18 15.99 -11.85
N PRO A 67 -10.29 17.03 -12.70
CA PRO A 67 -9.18 17.93 -13.00
C PRO A 67 -8.59 18.64 -11.78
N GLU A 68 -9.42 19.02 -10.79
CA GLU A 68 -8.92 19.73 -9.61
C GLU A 68 -7.98 18.86 -8.77
N LEU A 69 -8.23 17.54 -8.73
CA LEU A 69 -7.40 16.58 -8.02
C LEU A 69 -6.09 16.31 -8.76
N GLN A 70 -6.09 16.30 -10.09
CA GLN A 70 -4.86 16.19 -10.90
C GLN A 70 -3.94 17.39 -10.70
N ILE A 71 -4.50 18.59 -10.62
CA ILE A 71 -3.72 19.82 -10.33
C ILE A 71 -3.08 19.73 -8.94
N LYS A 72 -3.83 19.24 -7.94
CA LYS A 72 -3.30 19.01 -6.58
C LYS A 72 -2.17 17.97 -6.59
N LEU A 73 -2.33 16.87 -7.33
CA LEU A 73 -1.29 15.86 -7.49
C LEU A 73 0.00 16.41 -8.11
N ARG A 74 -0.11 17.22 -9.17
CA ARG A 74 1.05 17.87 -9.81
C ARG A 74 1.77 18.82 -8.85
N LYS A 75 1.03 19.62 -8.07
CA LYS A 75 1.60 20.51 -7.05
C LYS A 75 2.27 19.74 -5.91
N ALA A 76 1.67 18.64 -5.45
CA ALA A 76 2.25 17.77 -4.42
C ALA A 76 3.56 17.12 -4.91
N SER A 77 3.63 16.72 -6.18
CA SER A 77 4.85 16.19 -6.80
C SER A 77 6.01 17.20 -6.81
N SER A 78 5.72 18.49 -7.07
CA SER A 78 6.75 19.55 -7.01
C SER A 78 7.25 19.90 -5.61
N ILE A 79 6.60 19.41 -4.55
CA ILE A 79 6.95 19.72 -3.15
C ILE A 79 7.86 18.65 -2.52
N GLY A 80 8.11 17.52 -3.19
CA GLY A 80 9.07 16.52 -2.69
C GLY A 80 8.69 15.85 -1.36
N THR A 81 7.50 16.12 -0.84
CA THR A 81 7.00 15.45 0.36
C THR A 81 6.34 14.14 -0.06
N ASP A 82 7.16 13.12 -0.27
CA ASP A 82 6.74 11.77 0.07
C ASP A 82 6.70 11.71 1.60
N VAL A 83 5.51 11.91 2.17
CA VAL A 83 5.29 11.72 3.61
C VAL A 83 5.22 10.21 3.83
N PHE A 84 6.36 9.61 4.11
CA PHE A 84 6.44 8.30 4.74
C PHE A 84 6.20 8.55 6.23
N LEU A 85 5.12 8.01 6.79
CA LEU A 85 4.86 8.07 8.23
C LEU A 85 5.68 6.95 8.89
N ASP A 86 6.64 7.37 9.70
CA ASP A 86 7.44 6.57 10.66
C ASP A 86 6.56 5.81 11.67
#